data_AF-X1AA00-F1
#
_entry.id   AF-X1AA00-F1
#
_cell.length_a   1.000
_cell.length_b   1.000
_cell.length_c   1.000
_cell.angle_alpha   90.00
_cell.angle_beta   90.00
_cell.angle_gamma   90.00
#
_symmetry.space_group_name_H-M   'P 1'
#
loop_
_entity.id
_entity.type
_entity.pdbx_description
1 polymer ?
#
loop_
_entity_poly.entity_id
_entity_poly.type
_entity_poly.pdbx_seq_one_letter_code
_entity_poly.pdbx_strand_id
1 'polypeptide(L)'
;QGYIDLAQAVPDGVICLLSALSYYELTTFNPSVISMALCRGRRRPEVEYPPVEFYYFSTKQFKAGINKIKIKAHKIIIYCPEKTICDCFRYRNKLGLDIVKEGLSEYLKRKDRDLERLFEYAEICKVKKLMEIWVNAMV
;
A
#
# COMPACT_ATOMS: atom_id res chain seq x y z
N GLN A 1 16.89 -0.67 -6.06
CA GLN A 1 17.65 0.33 -5.26
C GLN A 1 16.75 1.49 -4.84
N GLY A 2 15.85 1.98 -5.70
CA GLY A 2 14.97 3.13 -5.40
C GLY A 2 14.20 3.12 -4.06
N TYR A 3 13.68 1.98 -3.58
CA TYR A 3 13.05 1.96 -2.24
C TYR A 3 14.00 2.30 -1.10
N ILE A 4 15.29 1.91 -1.20
CA ILE A 4 16.30 2.23 -0.19
C ILE A 4 16.59 3.73 -0.22
N ASP A 5 16.87 4.27 -1.41
CA ASP A 5 17.26 5.67 -1.57
C ASP A 5 16.14 6.60 -1.12
N LEU A 6 14.89 6.29 -1.49
CA LEU A 6 13.72 7.05 -1.05
C LEU A 6 13.47 6.93 0.46
N ALA A 7 13.65 5.75 1.04
CA ALA A 7 13.51 5.56 2.49
C ALA A 7 14.59 6.31 3.27
N GLN A 8 15.77 6.56 2.70
CA GLN A 8 16.79 7.42 3.33
C GLN A 8 16.43 8.91 3.19
N ALA A 9 15.94 9.32 2.01
CA ALA A 9 15.52 10.70 1.76
C ALA A 9 14.28 11.10 2.59
N VAL A 10 13.37 10.14 2.85
CA VAL A 10 12.14 10.34 3.61
C VAL A 10 11.98 9.23 4.67
N PRO A 11 12.74 9.29 5.79
CA PRO A 11 12.82 8.21 6.78
C PRO A 11 11.50 7.84 7.47
N ASP A 12 10.55 8.76 7.49
CA ASP A 12 9.25 8.55 8.09
C ASP A 12 8.15 8.33 7.05
N GLY A 13 8.49 8.25 5.76
CA GLY A 13 7.57 7.84 4.71
C GLY A 13 7.32 6.34 4.72
N VAL A 14 6.16 5.92 4.24
CA VAL A 14 5.77 4.50 4.16
C VAL A 14 5.47 4.13 2.72
N ILE A 15 6.14 3.12 2.17
CA ILE A 15 5.84 2.60 0.83
C ILE A 15 4.42 2.06 0.79
N CYS A 16 3.64 2.46 -0.23
CA CYS A 16 2.20 2.21 -0.28
C CYS A 16 1.68 1.90 -1.69
N LEU A 17 0.38 1.64 -1.80
CA LEU A 17 -0.37 1.51 -3.07
C LEU A 17 0.33 0.60 -4.09
N LEU A 18 0.51 1.06 -5.33
CA LEU A 18 1.04 0.26 -6.43
C LEU A 18 2.44 -0.30 -6.13
N SER A 19 3.30 0.47 -5.47
CA SER A 19 4.63 0.02 -5.07
C SER A 19 4.57 -1.11 -4.03
N ALA A 20 3.64 -1.02 -3.08
CA ALA A 20 3.44 -2.08 -2.10
C ALA A 20 2.77 -3.32 -2.73
N LEU A 21 1.78 -3.14 -3.62
CA LEU A 21 1.19 -4.26 -4.37
C LEU A 21 2.26 -5.02 -5.16
N SER A 22 3.10 -4.30 -5.90
CA SER A 22 4.18 -4.87 -6.70
C SER A 22 5.22 -5.58 -5.81
N TYR A 23 5.59 -4.98 -4.67
CA TYR A 23 6.51 -5.61 -3.71
C TYR A 23 6.00 -6.94 -3.17
N TYR A 24 4.69 -7.07 -2.90
CA TYR A 24 4.08 -8.32 -2.47
C TYR A 24 3.63 -9.21 -3.62
N GLU A 25 4.03 -8.94 -4.87
CA GLU A 25 3.64 -9.76 -6.02
C GLU A 25 2.11 -9.92 -6.16
N LEU A 26 1.35 -8.91 -5.72
CA LEU A 26 -0.12 -8.85 -5.83
C LEU A 26 -0.58 -8.22 -7.15
N THR A 27 0.36 -7.80 -8.01
CA THR A 27 0.08 -7.28 -9.33
C THR A 27 1.23 -7.63 -10.25
N THR A 28 0.93 -7.81 -11.52
CA THR A 28 1.92 -7.92 -12.58
C THR A 28 2.51 -6.56 -12.99
N PHE A 29 1.93 -5.46 -12.52
CA PHE A 29 2.40 -4.12 -12.85
C PHE A 29 3.73 -3.79 -12.14
N ASN A 30 4.70 -3.30 -12.91
CA ASN A 30 5.99 -2.86 -12.39
C ASN A 30 6.08 -1.31 -12.39
N PRO A 31 5.83 -0.63 -11.26
CA PRO A 31 5.76 0.82 -11.23
C PRO A 31 7.14 1.49 -11.42
N SER A 32 7.24 2.40 -12.39
CA SER A 32 8.40 3.27 -12.57
C SER A 32 8.46 4.44 -11.58
N VAL A 33 7.34 4.74 -10.91
CA VAL A 33 7.19 5.79 -9.89
C VAL A 33 6.86 5.14 -8.55
N ILE A 34 7.60 5.50 -7.50
CA ILE A 34 7.39 4.94 -6.17
C ILE A 34 6.25 5.67 -5.48
N SER A 35 5.26 4.93 -5.00
CA SER A 35 4.18 5.44 -4.16
C SER A 35 4.60 5.47 -2.70
N MET A 36 4.59 6.64 -2.08
CA MET A 36 4.93 6.82 -0.67
C MET A 36 3.86 7.61 0.08
N ALA A 37 3.41 7.06 1.19
CA ALA A 37 2.48 7.71 2.10
C ALA A 37 3.22 8.60 3.10
N LEU A 38 2.61 9.75 3.39
CA LEU A 38 2.96 10.70 4.44
C LEU A 38 1.74 10.90 5.36
N CYS A 39 1.99 11.20 6.63
CA CYS A 39 0.92 11.62 7.52
C CYS A 39 0.40 13.00 7.10
N ARG A 40 -0.93 13.18 7.09
CA ARG A 40 -1.55 14.49 6.83
C ARG A 40 -0.96 15.58 7.74
N GLY A 41 -0.77 16.77 7.17
CA GLY A 41 -0.16 17.93 7.84
C GLY A 41 1.36 18.01 7.67
N ARG A 42 2.01 16.95 7.17
CA ARG A 42 3.43 17.00 6.81
C ARG A 42 3.65 17.81 5.53
N ARG A 43 4.72 18.62 5.51
CA ARG A 43 5.21 19.29 4.30
C ARG A 43 5.76 18.25 3.32
N ARG A 44 5.44 18.40 2.03
CA ARG A 44 5.98 17.56 0.96
C ARG A 44 7.52 17.65 0.94
N PRO A 45 8.25 16.53 1.06
CA PRO A 45 9.70 16.51 0.87
C PRO A 45 10.07 16.81 -0.58
N GLU A 46 11.21 17.48 -0.77
CA GLU A 46 11.84 17.61 -2.07
C GLU A 46 12.75 16.40 -2.29
N VAL A 47 12.44 15.63 -3.33
CA VAL A 47 13.19 14.43 -3.71
C VAL A 47 13.41 14.51 -5.22
N GLU A 48 14.66 14.65 -5.64
CA GLU A 48 15.03 14.68 -7.06
C GLU A 48 15.00 13.27 -7.67
N TYR A 49 15.45 12.28 -6.92
CA TYR A 49 15.47 10.87 -7.34
C TYR A 49 15.37 9.95 -6.11
N PRO A 50 14.69 8.79 -6.23
CA PRO A 50 13.93 8.29 -7.38
C PRO A 50 12.59 9.01 -7.60
N PRO A 51 11.95 8.86 -8.78
CA PRO A 51 10.60 9.38 -9.03
C PRO A 51 9.62 8.88 -7.96
N VAL A 52 8.97 9.83 -7.28
CA VAL A 52 8.08 9.54 -6.17
C VAL A 52 6.76 10.29 -6.30
N GLU A 53 5.67 9.58 -6.04
CA GLU A 53 4.36 10.14 -5.83
C GLU A 53 3.96 10.04 -4.36
N PHE A 54 3.67 11.20 -3.76
CA PHE A 54 3.29 11.29 -2.35
C PHE A 54 1.77 11.24 -2.15
N TYR A 55 1.35 10.46 -1.17
CA TYR A 55 -0.04 10.32 -0.74
C TYR A 55 -0.20 10.71 0.72
N TYR A 56 -1.29 11.40 1.06
CA TYR A 56 -1.50 11.90 2.43
C TYR A 56 -2.62 11.16 3.15
N PHE A 57 -2.24 10.40 4.17
CA PHE A 57 -3.16 9.58 4.95
C PHE A 57 -3.49 10.26 6.27
N SER A 58 -4.73 10.08 6.76
CA SER A 58 -5.06 10.51 8.13
C SER A 58 -4.18 9.78 9.15
N THR A 59 -3.96 10.38 10.32
CA THR A 59 -3.10 9.78 11.36
C THR A 59 -3.47 8.33 11.68
N LYS A 60 -4.78 8.02 11.76
CA LYS A 60 -5.28 6.67 12.00
C LYS A 60 -4.89 5.70 10.87
N GLN A 61 -5.07 6.11 9.62
CA GLN A 61 -4.71 5.31 8.44
C GLN A 61 -3.20 5.15 8.26
N PHE A 62 -2.44 6.19 8.58
CA PHE A 62 -1.00 6.24 8.40
C PHE A 62 -0.26 5.29 9.35
N LYS A 63 -0.72 5.18 10.61
CA LYS A 63 -0.10 4.33 11.62
C LYS A 63 -0.45 2.85 11.49
N ALA A 64 -1.50 2.51 10.74
CA ALA A 64 -2.04 1.16 10.66
C ALA A 64 -1.24 0.30 9.68
N GLY A 65 -1.07 -0.99 10.01
CA GLY A 65 -0.56 -1.99 9.09
C GLY A 65 0.86 -1.73 8.59
N ILE A 66 1.74 -1.19 9.43
CA ILE A 66 3.14 -0.94 9.08
C ILE A 66 3.97 -2.22 9.26
N ASN A 67 4.70 -2.61 8.21
CA ASN A 67 5.75 -3.60 8.22
C ASN A 67 7.12 -2.95 8.08
N LYS A 68 8.12 -3.52 8.76
CA LYS A 68 9.53 -3.15 8.61
C LYS A 68 10.24 -4.29 7.87
N ILE A 69 10.74 -4.00 6.69
CA ILE A 69 11.43 -4.98 5.85
C ILE A 69 12.91 -4.59 5.73
N LYS A 70 13.77 -5.60 5.69
CA LYS A 70 15.21 -5.43 5.53
C LYS A 70 15.58 -5.76 4.08
N ILE A 71 16.05 -4.76 3.33
CA ILE A 71 16.60 -4.94 1.99
C ILE A 71 18.10 -4.69 2.06
N LYS A 72 18.90 -5.74 1.83
CA LYS A 72 20.35 -5.73 2.06
C LYS A 72 20.66 -5.32 3.52
N ALA A 73 21.38 -4.22 3.72
CA ALA A 73 21.69 -3.65 5.04
C ALA A 73 20.69 -2.59 5.52
N HIS A 74 19.69 -2.22 4.71
CA HIS A 74 18.81 -1.09 4.98
C HIS A 74 17.43 -1.55 5.44
N LYS A 75 16.84 -0.80 6.38
CA LYS A 75 15.46 -0.99 6.82
C LYS A 75 14.58 -0.02 6.05
N ILE A 76 13.51 -0.52 5.46
CA ILE A 76 12.47 0.32 4.87
C ILE A 76 11.11 0.00 5.48
N ILE A 77 10.21 0.97 5.41
CA ILE A 77 8.87 0.89 5.97
C ILE A 77 7.87 0.78 4.83
N ILE A 78 6.98 -0.21 4.90
CA ILE A 78 5.99 -0.52 3.88
C ILE A 78 4.68 -0.92 4.57
N TYR A 79 3.53 -0.67 3.97
CA TYR A 79 2.29 -1.23 4.52
C TYR A 79 2.24 -2.75 4.32
N CYS A 80 1.55 -3.48 5.19
CA CYS A 80 1.28 -4.91 5.04
C CYS A 80 0.34 -5.18 3.86
N PRO A 81 0.25 -6.42 3.36
CA PRO A 81 -0.60 -6.78 2.22
C PRO A 81 -2.05 -6.35 2.40
N GLU A 82 -2.64 -6.67 3.56
CA GLU A 82 -4.05 -6.36 3.88
C GLU A 82 -4.34 -4.86 3.79
N LYS A 83 -3.53 -4.05 4.48
CA LYS A 83 -3.63 -2.59 4.48
C LYS A 83 -3.44 -2.02 3.07
N THR A 84 -2.50 -2.57 2.31
CA THR A 84 -2.22 -2.17 0.93
C THR A 84 -3.44 -2.35 0.04
N ILE A 85 -4.11 -3.50 0.12
CA ILE A 85 -5.33 -3.77 -0.66
C ILE A 85 -6.43 -2.77 -0.29
N CYS A 86 -6.65 -2.53 1.01
CA CYS A 86 -7.62 -1.53 1.46
C CYS A 86 -7.33 -0.12 0.94
N ASP A 87 -6.06 0.29 0.95
CA ASP A 87 -5.63 1.57 0.39
C ASP A 87 -5.86 1.63 -1.12
N CYS A 88 -5.55 0.56 -1.85
CA CYS A 88 -5.80 0.47 -3.29
C CYS A 88 -7.29 0.60 -3.62
N PHE A 89 -8.20 -0.06 -2.87
CA PHE A 89 -9.64 0.15 -3.02
C PHE A 89 -10.09 1.58 -2.71
N ARG A 90 -9.47 2.21 -1.72
CA ARG A 90 -9.72 3.63 -1.41
C ARG A 90 -9.32 4.54 -2.58
N TYR A 91 -8.24 4.21 -3.27
CA TYR A 91 -7.69 4.97 -4.40
C TYR A 91 -8.07 4.41 -5.78
N ARG A 92 -9.04 3.48 -5.87
CA ARG A 92 -9.43 2.79 -7.13
C ARG A 92 -9.75 3.73 -8.31
N ASN A 93 -10.32 4.90 -8.04
CA ASN A 93 -10.64 5.88 -9.09
C ASN A 93 -9.38 6.47 -9.74
N LYS A 94 -8.26 6.49 -9.00
CA LYS A 94 -6.95 6.95 -9.47
C LYS A 94 -6.13 5.80 -10.07
N LEU A 95 -6.17 4.62 -9.44
CA LEU A 95 -5.36 3.47 -9.85
C LEU A 95 -5.98 2.68 -11.00
N GLY A 96 -7.29 2.79 -11.22
CA GLY A 96 -8.03 1.91 -12.10
C GLY A 96 -8.58 0.70 -11.33
N LEU A 97 -9.83 0.36 -11.57
CA LEU A 97 -10.51 -0.69 -10.82
C LEU A 97 -9.91 -2.08 -11.11
N ASP A 98 -9.43 -2.34 -12.32
CA ASP A 98 -8.92 -3.65 -12.71
C ASP A 98 -7.64 -4.03 -11.95
N ILE A 99 -6.71 -3.09 -11.78
CA ILE A 99 -5.50 -3.29 -10.97
C ILE A 99 -5.87 -3.58 -9.51
N VAL A 100 -6.89 -2.89 -8.97
CA VAL A 100 -7.33 -3.12 -7.60
C VAL A 100 -7.99 -4.50 -7.44
N LYS A 101 -8.77 -4.94 -8.43
CA LYS A 101 -9.38 -6.28 -8.43
C LYS A 101 -8.33 -7.38 -8.56
N GLU A 102 -7.34 -7.20 -9.44
CA GLU A 102 -6.18 -8.10 -9.56
C GLU A 102 -5.50 -8.25 -8.19
N GLY A 103 -5.19 -7.12 -7.53
CA GLY A 103 -4.61 -7.09 -6.19
C GLY A 103 -5.36 -7.91 -5.15
N LEU A 104 -6.69 -7.79 -5.11
CA LEU A 104 -7.51 -8.58 -4.20
C LEU A 104 -7.53 -10.06 -4.60
N SER A 105 -7.71 -10.35 -5.88
CA SER A 105 -7.76 -11.72 -6.40
C SER A 105 -6.49 -12.50 -6.07
N GLU A 106 -5.31 -11.91 -6.32
CA GLU A 106 -4.03 -12.54 -5.99
C GLU A 106 -3.84 -12.73 -4.48
N TYR A 107 -4.28 -11.76 -3.67
CA TYR A 107 -4.25 -11.92 -2.22
C TYR A 107 -5.17 -13.04 -1.74
N LEU A 108 -6.37 -13.14 -2.30
CA LEU A 108 -7.31 -14.20 -1.95
C LEU A 108 -6.78 -15.59 -2.35
N LYS A 109 -5.94 -15.72 -3.37
CA LYS A 109 -5.32 -17.01 -3.71
C LYS A 109 -4.27 -17.48 -2.69
N ARG A 110 -3.75 -16.59 -1.85
CA ARG A 110 -2.71 -16.92 -0.87
C ARG A 110 -3.21 -17.87 0.21
N LYS A 111 -2.37 -18.83 0.60
CA LYS A 111 -2.65 -19.79 1.69
C LYS A 111 -2.54 -19.15 3.07
N ASP A 112 -1.69 -18.13 3.20
CA ASP A 112 -1.43 -17.37 4.42
C ASP A 112 -2.30 -16.11 4.52
N ARG A 113 -3.37 -16.00 3.73
CA ARG A 113 -4.29 -14.86 3.77
C ARG A 113 -4.97 -14.75 5.14
N ASP A 114 -5.05 -13.52 5.65
CA ASP A 114 -5.76 -13.15 6.86
C ASP A 114 -6.93 -12.21 6.49
N LEU A 115 -8.15 -12.77 6.48
CA LEU A 115 -9.36 -12.00 6.14
C LEU A 115 -9.84 -11.14 7.31
N GLU A 116 -9.61 -11.56 8.56
CA GLU A 116 -9.98 -10.78 9.74
C GLU A 116 -9.20 -9.46 9.75
N ARG A 117 -7.88 -9.55 9.56
CA ARG A 117 -6.99 -8.39 9.44
C ARG A 117 -7.28 -7.53 8.21
N LEU A 118 -7.67 -8.15 7.08
CA LEU A 118 -8.15 -7.40 5.91
C LEU A 118 -9.38 -6.54 6.25
N PHE A 119 -10.38 -7.10 6.94
CA PHE A 119 -11.57 -6.34 7.32
C PHE A 119 -11.29 -5.31 8.43
N GLU A 120 -10.36 -5.57 9.34
CA GLU A 120 -9.90 -4.57 10.32
C GLU A 120 -9.34 -3.33 9.61
N TYR A 121 -8.43 -3.52 8.66
CA TYR A 121 -7.90 -2.38 7.89
C TYR A 121 -8.93 -1.76 6.95
N ALA A 122 -9.90 -2.52 6.46
CA ALA A 122 -10.97 -1.99 5.63
C ALA A 122 -11.84 -0.98 6.41
N GLU A 123 -12.07 -1.21 7.71
CA GLU A 123 -12.70 -0.22 8.59
C GLU A 123 -11.85 1.04 8.74
N ILE A 124 -10.55 0.86 9.03
CA ILE A 124 -9.61 1.98 9.20
C ILE A 124 -9.52 2.83 7.93
N CYS A 125 -9.50 2.19 6.76
CA CYS A 125 -9.41 2.84 5.46
C CYS A 125 -10.77 3.36 4.94
N LYS A 126 -11.87 3.07 5.66
CA LYS A 126 -13.25 3.42 5.32
C LYS A 126 -13.72 2.82 3.99
N VAL A 127 -13.36 1.56 3.75
CA VAL A 127 -13.71 0.79 2.56
C VAL A 127 -14.36 -0.56 2.88
N LYS A 128 -14.74 -0.83 4.13
CA LYS A 128 -15.33 -2.13 4.53
C LYS A 128 -16.47 -2.60 3.65
N LYS A 129 -17.52 -1.79 3.46
CA LYS A 129 -18.67 -2.17 2.62
C LYS A 129 -18.25 -2.56 1.20
N LEU A 130 -17.29 -1.83 0.64
CA LEU A 130 -16.75 -2.14 -0.68
C LEU A 130 -15.94 -3.44 -0.66
N MET A 131 -15.14 -3.64 0.38
CA MET A 131 -14.35 -4.86 0.57
C MET A 131 -15.25 -6.09 0.70
N GLU A 132 -16.33 -6.02 1.49
CA GLU A 132 -17.31 -7.11 1.66
C GLU A 132 -17.91 -7.53 0.33
N ILE A 133 -18.33 -6.55 -0.49
CA ILE A 133 -18.88 -6.82 -1.83
C ILE A 133 -17.87 -7.59 -2.68
N TRP A 134 -16.62 -7.13 -2.74
CA TRP A 134 -15.62 -7.73 -3.62
C TRP A 134 -15.10 -9.07 -3.13
N VAL A 135 -14.90 -9.23 -1.81
CA VAL A 135 -14.51 -10.52 -1.23
C VAL A 135 -15.61 -11.55 -1.48
N ASN A 136 -16.88 -11.23 -1.21
CA ASN A 136 -17.99 -12.16 -1.44
C ASN A 136 -18.18 -12.50 -2.93
N ALA A 137 -17.83 -11.60 -3.84
CA ALA A 137 -17.94 -11.84 -5.28
C ALA A 137 -16.79 -12.70 -5.84
N MET A 138 -15.69 -12.86 -5.11
CA MET A 138 -14.47 -13.54 -5.57
C MET A 138 -14.15 -14.84 -4.81
N VAL A 139 -14.95 -15.17 -3.79
CA VAL A 139 -14.83 -16.39 -2.97
C VAL A 139 -15.89 -17.40 -3.38
#